data_AF-A0A3M1WAL8-F1
#
_entry.id   AF-A0A3M1WAL8-F1
#
_cell.length_a   1.000
_cell.length_b   1.000
_cell.length_c   1.000
_cell.angle_alpha   90.00
_cell.angle_beta   90.00
_cell.angle_gamma   90.00
#
_symmetry.space_group_name_H-M   'P 1'
#
loop_
_entity.id
_entity.type
_entity.pdbx_description
1 polymer ?
#
loop_
_entity_poly.entity_id
_entity_poly.type
_entity_poly.pdbx_seq_one_letter_code
_entity_poly.pdbx_strand_id
1 'polypeptide(L)'
;MALVLAGNVLAGSKREDAWPQMEFPACKRFVESPAFERYLTAVEGGEREAIYLSGKIHCCVDASRALELEFALSHALLNNPDAVALMLASTFPVRKICRVPLIEADPAQEQAFAKRALTALSTVHHKSPEVQECMRAFRQALVASQTAR
;
A
#
# COMPACT_ATOMS: atom_id res chain seq x y z
N MET A 1 -8.85 -44.61 30.55
CA MET A 1 -7.50 -44.05 30.81
C MET A 1 -6.98 -43.41 29.54
N ALA A 2 -6.17 -42.38 29.71
CA ALA A 2 -6.02 -41.21 28.86
C ALA A 2 -5.23 -41.37 27.54
N LEU A 3 -5.46 -40.38 26.67
CA LEU A 3 -4.67 -39.80 25.56
C LEU A 3 -3.19 -40.19 25.45
N VAL A 4 -2.67 -40.26 24.21
CA VAL A 4 -1.73 -39.25 23.65
C VAL A 4 -1.86 -39.19 22.11
N LEU A 5 -2.13 -37.99 21.61
CA LEU A 5 -2.00 -37.53 20.22
C LEU A 5 -0.54 -37.15 19.94
N ALA A 6 -0.04 -37.40 18.74
CA ALA A 6 1.06 -36.61 18.17
C ALA A 6 0.95 -36.59 16.65
N GLY A 7 0.27 -35.56 16.14
CA GLY A 7 0.44 -35.10 14.76
C GLY A 7 1.71 -34.26 14.67
N ASN A 8 2.43 -34.35 13.56
CA ASN A 8 3.47 -33.39 13.19
C ASN A 8 3.08 -32.77 11.85
N VAL A 9 2.72 -31.49 11.93
CA VAL A 9 2.30 -30.63 10.84
C VAL A 9 3.15 -29.36 10.96
N LEU A 10 3.79 -29.01 9.82
CA LEU A 10 4.30 -27.70 9.40
C LEU A 10 5.61 -27.16 10.01
N ALA A 11 6.68 -27.27 9.23
CA ALA A 11 7.76 -26.28 9.22
C ALA A 11 7.39 -25.13 8.25
N GLY A 12 6.65 -24.15 8.75
CA GLY A 12 6.47 -22.85 8.13
C GLY A 12 7.51 -21.88 8.66
N SER A 13 8.34 -21.34 7.78
CA SER A 13 9.40 -20.36 8.08
C SER A 13 8.82 -19.11 8.77
N LYS A 14 9.20 -18.90 10.03
CA LYS A 14 8.98 -17.68 10.80
C LYS A 14 9.96 -16.61 10.34
N ARG A 15 9.49 -15.63 9.56
CA ARG A 15 10.13 -14.30 9.53
C ARG A 15 9.49 -13.49 10.66
N GLU A 16 10.10 -13.56 11.84
CA GLU A 16 9.77 -12.74 13.01
C GLU A 16 10.52 -11.39 12.92
N ASP A 17 10.26 -10.61 11.88
CA ASP A 17 10.64 -9.19 11.83
C ASP A 17 9.40 -8.35 12.19
N ALA A 18 8.86 -8.59 13.39
CA ALA A 18 7.74 -7.81 13.90
C ALA A 18 8.21 -6.37 14.14
N TRP A 19 7.74 -5.44 13.32
CA TRP A 19 8.09 -4.03 13.45
C TRP A 19 7.64 -3.48 14.81
N PRO A 20 8.54 -2.84 15.58
CA PRO A 20 8.22 -2.36 16.91
C PRO A 20 7.16 -1.25 16.87
N GLN A 21 6.24 -1.27 17.83
CA GLN A 21 5.34 -0.14 18.11
C GLN A 21 6.21 1.06 18.51
N MET A 22 6.44 2.00 17.59
CA MET A 22 7.46 3.02 17.71
C MET A 22 6.93 4.27 18.44
N GLU A 23 7.61 4.72 19.49
CA GLU A 23 7.31 6.01 20.15
C GLU A 23 7.71 7.19 19.24
N PHE A 24 7.06 8.35 19.41
CA PHE A 24 7.18 9.52 18.52
C PHE A 24 8.64 9.97 18.24
N PRO A 25 9.55 10.05 19.22
CA PRO A 25 10.95 10.42 18.97
C PRO A 25 11.74 9.36 18.19
N ALA A 26 11.40 8.09 18.34
CA ALA A 26 11.99 6.99 17.59
C ALA A 26 11.46 6.95 16.15
N CYS A 27 10.17 7.31 15.97
CA CYS A 27 9.54 7.39 14.65
C CYS A 27 10.20 8.42 13.74
N LYS A 28 10.54 9.60 14.27
CA LYS A 28 11.25 10.64 13.50
C LYS A 28 12.64 10.19 13.05
N ARG A 29 13.42 9.55 13.95
CA ARG A 29 14.74 9.02 13.61
C ARG A 29 14.66 7.90 12.57
N PHE A 30 13.61 7.09 12.63
CA PHE A 30 13.39 6.03 11.64
C PHE A 30 13.17 6.59 10.24
N VAL A 31 12.29 7.59 10.08
CA VAL A 31 11.99 8.19 8.75
C VAL A 31 13.19 8.95 8.16
N GLU A 32 14.10 9.43 9.02
CA GLU A 32 15.36 10.06 8.59
C GLU A 32 16.47 9.03 8.28
N SER A 33 16.27 7.76 8.61
CA SER A 33 17.27 6.71 8.44
C SER A 33 17.16 5.98 7.10
N PRO A 34 18.24 5.33 6.62
CA PRO A 34 18.18 4.46 5.44
C PRO A 34 17.25 3.24 5.59
N ALA A 35 16.75 2.96 6.80
CA ALA A 35 15.76 1.90 7.00
C ALA A 35 14.39 2.28 6.42
N PHE A 36 14.11 3.58 6.27
CA PHE A 36 12.86 4.05 5.68
C PHE A 36 12.72 3.64 4.22
N GLU A 37 13.80 3.69 3.43
CA GLU A 37 13.78 3.24 2.03
C GLU A 37 13.43 1.75 1.91
N ARG A 38 14.01 0.92 2.78
CA ARG A 38 13.68 -0.51 2.83
C ARG A 38 12.21 -0.75 3.21
N TYR A 39 11.69 0.09 4.11
CA TYR A 39 10.30 0.06 4.49
C TYR A 39 9.38 0.47 3.32
N LEU A 40 9.73 1.50 2.55
CA LEU A 40 8.99 1.90 1.35
C LEU A 40 8.95 0.75 0.34
N THR A 41 10.07 0.07 0.11
CA THR A 41 10.12 -1.13 -0.76
C THR A 41 9.19 -2.24 -0.26
N ALA A 42 9.13 -2.48 1.05
CA ALA A 42 8.21 -3.45 1.64
C ALA A 42 6.73 -3.06 1.43
N VAL A 43 6.41 -1.77 1.60
CA VAL A 43 5.07 -1.23 1.31
C VAL A 43 4.73 -1.42 -0.17
N GLU A 44 5.59 -0.99 -1.09
CA GLU A 44 5.42 -1.16 -2.54
C GLU A 44 5.21 -2.62 -2.93
N GLY A 45 5.96 -3.53 -2.31
CA GLY A 45 5.85 -4.97 -2.50
C GLY A 45 4.53 -5.58 -2.02
N GLY A 46 3.69 -4.83 -1.32
CA GLY A 46 2.39 -5.29 -0.82
C GLY A 46 2.47 -6.00 0.53
N GLU A 47 3.55 -5.82 1.31
CA GLU A 47 3.69 -6.44 2.62
C GLU A 47 2.64 -5.90 3.58
N ARG A 48 1.74 -6.79 4.03
CA ARG A 48 0.54 -6.41 4.81
C ARG A 48 0.88 -5.63 6.08
N GLU A 49 1.91 -6.07 6.81
CA GLU A 49 2.33 -5.44 8.06
C GLU A 49 2.89 -4.03 7.83
N ALA A 50 3.70 -3.87 6.77
CA ALA A 50 4.20 -2.56 6.36
C ALA A 50 3.05 -1.63 5.96
N ILE A 51 2.10 -2.08 5.12
CA ILE A 51 0.92 -1.28 4.74
C ILE A 51 0.14 -0.80 5.98
N TYR A 52 -0.08 -1.68 6.96
CA TYR A 52 -0.80 -1.33 8.18
C TYR A 52 -0.05 -0.30 9.03
N LEU A 53 1.28 -0.44 9.15
CA LEU A 53 2.12 0.50 9.90
C LEU A 53 2.25 1.87 9.23
N SER A 54 2.00 1.97 7.92
CA SER A 54 2.03 3.23 7.18
C SER A 54 1.13 4.27 7.82
N GLY A 55 0.01 3.85 8.43
CA GLY A 55 -0.87 4.79 9.11
C GLY A 55 -0.23 5.51 10.29
N LYS A 56 0.63 4.82 11.05
CA LYS A 56 1.39 5.43 12.16
C LYS A 56 2.56 6.26 11.66
N ILE A 57 3.27 5.73 10.66
CA ILE A 57 4.43 6.39 10.06
C ILE A 57 4.03 7.69 9.37
N HIS A 58 2.82 7.77 8.80
CA HIS A 58 2.30 8.99 8.19
C HIS A 58 2.31 10.22 9.13
N CYS A 59 2.16 10.00 10.44
CA CYS A 59 2.20 11.08 11.44
C CYS A 59 3.63 11.59 11.75
N CYS A 60 4.66 10.90 11.27
CA CYS A 60 6.06 11.19 11.58
C CYS A 60 6.85 11.75 10.39
N VAL A 61 6.31 11.61 9.18
CA VAL A 61 6.95 12.04 7.94
C VAL A 61 6.67 13.51 7.65
N ASP A 62 7.65 14.18 7.03
CA ASP A 62 7.41 15.49 6.42
C ASP A 62 6.66 15.37 5.09
N ALA A 63 6.41 16.49 4.41
CA ALA A 63 5.67 16.49 3.15
C ALA A 63 6.33 15.65 2.03
N SER A 64 7.67 15.62 1.98
CA SER A 64 8.41 14.87 0.95
C SER A 64 8.32 13.37 1.22
N ARG A 65 8.58 12.95 2.46
CA ARG A 65 8.52 11.55 2.87
C ARG A 65 7.08 11.03 2.90
N ALA A 66 6.09 11.89 3.14
CA ALA A 66 4.68 11.55 2.98
C ALA A 66 4.34 11.24 1.52
N LEU A 67 4.87 12.01 0.56
CA LEU A 67 4.65 11.77 -0.86
C LEU A 67 5.22 10.43 -1.30
N GLU A 68 6.44 10.10 -0.87
CA GLU A 68 7.06 8.79 -1.12
C GLU A 68 6.21 7.64 -0.55
N LEU A 69 5.70 7.80 0.68
CA LEU A 69 4.81 6.80 1.29
C LEU A 69 3.49 6.64 0.53
N GLU A 70 2.89 7.75 0.09
CA GLU A 70 1.68 7.75 -0.74
C GLU A 70 1.92 7.04 -2.09
N PHE A 71 3.09 7.25 -2.71
CA PHE A 71 3.48 6.57 -3.94
C PHE A 71 3.68 5.07 -3.70
N ALA A 72 4.36 4.71 -2.62
CA ALA A 72 4.57 3.33 -2.23
C ALA A 72 3.23 2.60 -2.04
N LEU A 73 2.27 3.22 -1.35
CA LEU A 73 0.91 2.68 -1.16
C LEU A 73 0.12 2.60 -2.48
N SER A 74 0.32 3.55 -3.40
CA SER A 74 -0.30 3.50 -4.72
C SER A 74 0.20 2.29 -5.52
N HIS A 75 1.49 1.96 -5.44
CA HIS A 75 2.06 0.74 -6.01
C HIS A 75 1.58 -0.53 -5.29
N ALA A 76 1.53 -0.49 -3.95
CA ALA A 76 1.05 -1.58 -3.11
C ALA A 76 -0.35 -2.04 -3.49
N LEU A 77 -1.21 -1.13 -3.98
CA LEU A 77 -2.54 -1.43 -4.46
C LEU A 77 -2.54 -2.50 -5.56
N LEU A 78 -1.50 -2.54 -6.40
CA LEU A 78 -1.38 -3.54 -7.47
C LEU A 78 -1.08 -4.94 -6.94
N ASN A 79 -0.46 -5.04 -5.76
CA ASN A 79 0.06 -6.28 -5.20
C ASN A 79 -0.82 -6.84 -4.07
N ASN A 80 -1.40 -5.96 -3.25
CA ASN A 80 -2.24 -6.34 -2.10
C ASN A 80 -3.40 -5.34 -1.93
N PRO A 81 -4.39 -5.34 -2.85
CA PRO A 81 -5.41 -4.32 -2.89
C PRO A 81 -6.35 -4.35 -1.67
N ASP A 82 -6.58 -5.53 -1.05
CA ASP A 82 -7.38 -5.63 0.17
C ASP A 82 -6.72 -4.92 1.36
N ALA A 83 -5.40 -5.09 1.54
CA ALA A 83 -4.69 -4.43 2.64
C ALA A 83 -4.70 -2.90 2.46
N VAL A 84 -4.52 -2.40 1.24
CA VAL A 84 -4.59 -0.97 0.94
C VAL A 84 -6.02 -0.44 1.11
N ALA A 85 -7.03 -1.18 0.65
CA ALA A 85 -8.44 -0.79 0.77
C ALA A 85 -8.86 -0.52 2.23
N LEU A 86 -8.36 -1.31 3.18
CA LEU A 86 -8.60 -1.08 4.61
C LEU A 86 -8.07 0.28 5.10
N MET A 87 -7.02 0.81 4.48
CA MET A 87 -6.38 2.06 4.87
C MET A 87 -7.04 3.31 4.26
N LEU A 88 -7.80 3.14 3.16
CA LEU A 88 -8.44 4.24 2.42
C LEU A 88 -9.57 4.91 3.23
N ALA A 89 -10.20 4.19 4.15
CA ALA A 89 -11.32 4.68 4.96
C ALA A 89 -10.87 5.48 6.20
N SER A 90 -9.67 5.20 6.72
CA SER A 90 -9.25 5.69 8.04
C SER A 90 -8.09 6.66 8.03
N THR A 91 -7.11 6.45 7.13
CA THR A 91 -5.79 7.06 7.32
C THR A 91 -5.28 7.79 6.10
N PHE A 92 -5.51 7.26 4.91
CA PHE A 92 -5.05 7.88 3.67
C PHE A 92 -6.24 8.27 2.79
N PRO A 93 -6.40 9.57 2.44
CA PRO A 93 -7.46 9.98 1.54
C PRO A 93 -7.34 9.28 0.18
N VAL A 94 -8.47 8.83 -0.38
CA VAL A 94 -8.54 8.17 -1.69
C VAL A 94 -7.73 8.92 -2.75
N ARG A 95 -7.89 10.24 -2.86
CA ARG A 95 -7.17 11.09 -3.84
C ARG A 95 -5.63 11.04 -3.75
N LYS A 96 -5.07 10.62 -2.61
CA LYS A 96 -3.62 10.54 -2.40
C LYS A 96 -3.04 9.22 -2.88
N ILE A 97 -3.80 8.13 -2.73
CA ILE A 97 -3.37 6.76 -3.05
C ILE A 97 -3.89 6.29 -4.41
N CYS A 98 -5.10 6.70 -4.79
CA CYS A 98 -5.77 6.25 -6.01
C CYS A 98 -5.45 7.16 -7.19
N ARG A 99 -4.14 7.29 -7.46
CA ARG A 99 -3.57 8.05 -8.58
C ARG A 99 -2.43 7.26 -9.20
N VAL A 100 -2.01 7.66 -10.39
CA VAL A 100 -0.79 7.12 -11.01
C VAL A 100 0.42 7.77 -10.32
N PRO A 101 1.28 7.02 -9.62
CA PRO A 101 2.40 7.55 -8.83
C PRO A 101 3.67 7.71 -9.66
N LEU A 102 3.55 8.01 -10.96
CA LEU A 102 4.69 8.09 -11.86
C LEU A 102 5.04 9.56 -12.13
N ILE A 103 6.34 9.88 -11.99
CA ILE A 103 6.88 11.19 -12.34
C ILE A 103 7.22 11.17 -13.82
N GLU A 104 6.71 12.14 -14.57
CA GLU A 104 7.01 12.31 -16.01
C GLU A 104 6.71 11.07 -16.87
N ALA A 105 5.69 10.29 -16.50
CA ALA A 105 5.28 9.14 -17.29
C ALA A 105 4.69 9.56 -18.63
N ASP A 106 4.97 8.75 -19.65
CA ASP A 106 4.26 8.88 -20.91
C ASP A 106 2.79 8.40 -20.76
N PRO A 107 1.88 8.82 -21.65
CA PRO A 107 0.48 8.43 -21.56
C PRO A 107 0.25 6.90 -21.61
N ALA A 108 1.13 6.12 -22.24
CA ALA A 108 0.98 4.67 -22.29
C ALA A 108 1.33 4.01 -20.94
N GLN A 109 2.33 4.52 -20.24
CA GLN A 109 2.68 4.10 -18.87
C GLN A 109 1.56 4.42 -17.89
N GLU A 110 0.98 5.63 -17.96
CA GLU A 110 -0.16 6.00 -17.12
C GLU A 110 -1.37 5.08 -17.36
N GLN A 111 -1.66 4.79 -18.64
CA GLN A 111 -2.73 3.86 -19.00
C GLN A 111 -2.47 2.44 -18.49
N ALA A 112 -1.24 1.96 -18.61
CA ALA A 112 -0.86 0.62 -18.14
C ALA A 112 -1.04 0.52 -16.62
N PHE A 113 -0.61 1.53 -15.87
CA PHE A 113 -0.78 1.57 -14.43
C PHE A 113 -2.27 1.58 -14.05
N ALA A 114 -3.05 2.50 -14.61
CA ALA A 114 -4.45 2.64 -14.26
C ALA A 114 -5.29 1.40 -14.62
N LYS A 115 -4.98 0.72 -15.73
CA LYS A 115 -5.60 -0.58 -16.06
C LYS A 115 -5.28 -1.64 -15.01
N ARG A 116 -4.01 -1.76 -14.62
CA ARG A 116 -3.58 -2.72 -13.59
C ARG A 116 -4.24 -2.44 -12.24
N ALA A 117 -4.34 -1.17 -11.85
CA ALA A 117 -5.00 -0.75 -10.63
C ALA A 117 -6.49 -1.11 -10.63
N LEU A 118 -7.19 -0.89 -11.74
CA LEU A 118 -8.60 -1.31 -11.87
C LEU A 118 -8.77 -2.81 -11.77
N THR A 119 -7.88 -3.60 -12.39
CA THR A 119 -7.88 -5.05 -12.26
C THR A 119 -7.68 -5.47 -10.80
N ALA A 120 -6.69 -4.92 -10.10
CA ALA A 120 -6.45 -5.23 -8.68
C ALA A 120 -7.63 -4.81 -7.79
N LEU A 121 -8.18 -3.61 -7.98
CA LEU A 121 -9.35 -3.15 -7.25
C LEU A 121 -10.59 -4.02 -7.50
N SER A 122 -10.70 -4.66 -8.67
CA SER A 122 -11.81 -5.56 -8.97
C SER A 122 -11.80 -6.84 -8.11
N THR A 123 -10.64 -7.25 -7.59
CA THR A 123 -10.50 -8.45 -6.74
C THR A 123 -10.72 -8.20 -5.25
N VAL A 124 -10.75 -6.92 -4.81
CA VAL A 124 -11.00 -6.56 -3.41
C VAL A 124 -12.31 -7.16 -2.90
N HIS A 125 -12.27 -7.81 -1.74
CA HIS A 125 -13.43 -8.54 -1.20
C HIS A 125 -14.56 -7.59 -0.78
N HIS A 126 -14.22 -6.49 -0.13
CA HIS A 126 -15.19 -5.51 0.34
C HIS A 126 -15.17 -4.24 -0.53
N LYS A 127 -16.26 -4.01 -1.28
CA LYS A 127 -16.41 -2.84 -2.15
C LYS A 127 -16.96 -1.63 -1.38
N SER A 128 -16.15 -1.08 -0.48
CA SER A 128 -16.53 0.14 0.25
C SER A 128 -16.71 1.35 -0.69
N PRO A 129 -17.37 2.43 -0.24
CA PRO A 129 -17.46 3.67 -1.02
C PRO A 129 -16.09 4.21 -1.47
N GLU A 130 -15.07 4.08 -0.63
CA GLU A 130 -13.69 4.51 -0.90
C GLU A 130 -13.05 3.67 -2.00
N VAL A 131 -13.29 2.34 -2.00
CA VAL A 131 -12.84 1.45 -3.08
C VAL A 131 -13.51 1.84 -4.40
N GLN A 132 -14.81 2.14 -4.38
CA GLN A 132 -15.53 2.58 -5.57
C GLN A 132 -15.03 3.94 -6.08
N GLU A 133 -14.72 4.86 -5.16
CA GLU A 133 -14.12 6.15 -5.50
C GLU A 133 -12.73 5.97 -6.11
N CYS A 134 -11.92 5.07 -5.54
CA CYS A 134 -10.61 4.69 -6.06
C CYS A 134 -10.72 4.19 -7.51
N MET A 135 -11.68 3.30 -7.78
CA MET A 135 -11.96 2.82 -9.13
C MET A 135 -12.39 3.95 -10.07
N ARG A 136 -13.19 4.92 -9.60
CA ARG A 136 -13.56 6.10 -10.42
C ARG A 136 -12.34 6.95 -10.77
N ALA A 137 -11.44 7.19 -9.82
CA ALA A 137 -10.23 7.97 -10.05
C ALA A 137 -9.35 7.36 -11.16
N PHE A 138 -9.12 6.04 -11.12
CA PHE A 138 -8.34 5.38 -12.17
C PHE A 138 -9.05 5.33 -13.54
N ARG A 139 -10.39 5.23 -13.58
CA ARG A 139 -11.14 5.36 -14.84
C ARG A 139 -10.98 6.75 -15.45
N GLN A 140 -11.01 7.80 -14.63
CA GLN A 140 -10.80 9.17 -15.10
C GLN A 140 -9.38 9.36 -15.64
N ALA A 141 -8.37 8.84 -14.95
CA ALA A 141 -6.98 8.86 -15.43
C ALA A 141 -6.81 8.14 -16.77
N LEU A 142 -7.52 7.01 -16.98
CA LEU A 142 -7.51 6.32 -18.28
C LEU A 142 -8.10 7.13 -19.42
N VAL A 143 -9.16 7.89 -19.17
CA VAL A 143 -9.76 8.75 -20.19
C VAL A 143 -8.84 9.93 -20.50
N ALA A 144 -8.30 10.59 -19.47
CA ALA A 144 -7.42 11.75 -19.63
C ALA A 144 -6.17 11.42 -20.46
N SER A 145 -5.54 10.27 -20.18
CA SER A 145 -4.35 9.80 -20.91
C SER A 145 -4.65 9.34 -22.35
N GLN A 146 -5.90 9.09 -22.72
CA GLN A 146 -6.28 8.81 -24.12
C GLN A 146 -6.46 10.08 -24.94
N THR A 147 -6.92 11.17 -24.30
CA THR A 147 -7.18 12.45 -24.95
C THR A 147 -5.94 13.34 -25.09
N ALA A 148 -4.83 13.01 -24.45
CA ALA A 148 -3.57 13.75 -24.50
C ALA A 148 -2.71 13.46 -25.75
N ARG A 149 -3.30 12.91 -26.81
CA ARG A 149 -2.65 12.63 -28.11
C ARG A 149 -2.96 13.72 -29.11
#